data_AF-A0A845RAQ5-F1
#
_entry.id   AF-A0A845RAQ5-F1
#
_cell.length_a   1.000
_cell.length_b   1.000
_cell.length_c   1.000
_cell.angle_alpha   90.00
_cell.angle_beta   90.00
_cell.angle_gamma   90.00
#
_symmetry.space_group_name_H-M   'P 1'
#
loop_
_entity.id
_entity.type
_entity.pdbx_description
1 polymer ?
#
loop_
_entity_poly.entity_id
_entity_poly.type
_entity_poly.pdbx_seq_one_letter_code
_entity_poly.pdbx_strand_id
1 'polypeptide(L)'
;MWTALKQIKKFTAKSELDRVIGRPRFQLEDRPAYYYGGGFVVHYSPRAFRVEGLQRVEYSGPGEYAVGLYHFSTAAALKTELGLDDFEADDPAPLEGGILDGTITYSSTFDDVHRWAVGRLLEHYQEGETRRLVDGKMTLLHRFIMCDAYWLYFDGKSRRTKLSGFQFTFKE
;
A
#
# COMPACT_ATOMS: atom_id res chain seq x y z
N MET A 1 -1.81 13.65 5.50
CA MET A 1 -2.03 12.27 6.04
C MET A 1 -0.76 11.43 5.98
N TRP A 2 -0.11 11.26 4.82
CA TRP A 2 1.11 10.44 4.67
C TRP A 2 2.19 10.67 5.73
N THR A 3 2.53 11.94 6.01
CA THR A 3 3.59 12.30 6.98
C THR A 3 3.36 11.73 8.38
N ALA A 4 2.09 11.62 8.80
CA ALA A 4 1.74 11.00 10.07
C ALA A 4 1.78 9.46 9.97
N LEU A 5 1.16 8.90 8.92
CA LEU A 5 1.06 7.46 8.70
C LEU A 5 2.42 6.75 8.63
N LYS A 6 3.43 7.37 8.01
CA LYS A 6 4.78 6.78 7.92
C LYS A 6 5.51 6.64 9.27
N GLN A 7 5.00 7.30 10.32
CA GLN A 7 5.53 7.23 11.69
C GLN A 7 4.72 6.29 12.58
N ILE A 8 3.61 5.76 12.10
CA ILE A 8 2.77 4.83 12.85
C ILE A 8 3.50 3.49 12.98
N LYS A 9 3.43 2.92 14.17
CA LYS A 9 3.99 1.60 14.45
C LYS A 9 3.01 0.53 14.01
N LYS A 10 3.59 -0.60 13.60
CA LYS A 10 2.84 -1.82 13.33
C LYS A 10 2.13 -2.23 14.62
N PHE A 11 0.89 -2.65 14.44
CA PHE A 11 -0.04 -2.98 15.50
C PHE A 11 -0.47 -1.82 16.41
N THR A 12 -0.34 -0.56 15.98
CA THR A 12 -1.11 0.53 16.61
C THR A 12 -2.61 0.19 16.55
N ALA A 13 -3.28 0.27 17.70
CA ALA A 13 -4.71 -0.02 17.78
C ALA A 13 -5.50 0.97 16.92
N LYS A 14 -6.56 0.51 16.25
CA LYS A 14 -7.39 1.37 15.39
C LYS A 14 -7.90 2.61 16.13
N SER A 15 -8.34 2.47 17.38
CA SER A 15 -8.81 3.59 18.20
C SER A 15 -7.74 4.64 18.49
N GLU A 16 -6.47 4.25 18.55
CA GLU A 16 -5.33 5.16 18.68
C GLU A 16 -5.02 5.83 17.35
N LEU A 17 -4.97 5.05 16.27
CA LEU A 17 -4.73 5.56 14.92
C LEU A 17 -5.79 6.59 14.50
N ASP A 18 -7.07 6.30 14.76
CA ASP A 18 -8.20 7.19 14.46
C ASP A 18 -8.06 8.55 15.17
N ARG A 19 -7.39 8.62 16.32
CA ARG A 19 -7.12 9.90 17.01
C ARG A 19 -6.05 10.73 16.30
N VAL A 20 -5.16 10.09 15.54
CA VAL A 20 -4.06 10.74 14.82
C VAL A 20 -4.51 11.21 13.44
N ILE A 21 -5.24 10.37 12.70
CA ILE A 21 -5.57 10.63 11.28
C ILE A 21 -7.06 10.88 11.02
N GLY A 22 -7.88 10.89 12.07
CA GLY A 22 -9.34 10.97 11.96
C GLY A 22 -9.97 9.58 11.78
N ARG A 23 -11.31 9.53 11.82
CA ARG A 23 -12.05 8.29 11.60
C ARG A 23 -12.06 7.90 10.11
N PRO A 24 -12.12 6.60 9.78
CA PRO A 24 -12.31 6.19 8.40
C PRO A 24 -13.66 6.65 7.88
N ARG A 25 -13.75 6.85 6.56
CA ARG A 25 -15.00 7.15 5.88
C ARG A 25 -15.89 5.93 5.80
N PHE A 26 -15.31 4.79 5.44
CA PHE A 26 -16.00 3.51 5.34
C PHE A 26 -15.02 2.33 5.38
N GLN A 27 -15.56 1.16 5.66
CA GLN A 27 -14.87 -0.12 5.53
C GLN A 27 -14.94 -0.59 4.08
N LEU A 28 -13.86 -1.21 3.59
CA LEU A 28 -13.86 -1.84 2.26
C LEU A 28 -14.51 -3.22 2.35
N GLU A 29 -15.73 -3.31 1.84
CA GLU A 29 -16.51 -4.55 1.81
C GLU A 29 -16.57 -5.20 3.20
N ASP A 30 -16.34 -6.51 3.32
CA ASP A 30 -16.28 -7.27 4.57
C ASP A 30 -14.84 -7.41 5.11
N ARG A 31 -13.88 -6.67 4.57
CA ARG A 31 -12.45 -6.81 4.86
C ARG A 31 -12.04 -5.95 6.05
N PRO A 32 -11.02 -6.34 6.85
CA PRO A 32 -10.45 -5.49 7.89
C PRO A 32 -9.55 -4.39 7.28
N ALA A 33 -10.09 -3.63 6.34
CA ALA A 33 -9.43 -2.55 5.63
C ALA A 33 -10.38 -1.36 5.50
N TYR A 34 -9.89 -0.16 5.80
CA TYR A 34 -10.73 1.03 5.91
C TYR A 34 -10.16 2.17 5.09
N TYR A 35 -11.04 2.85 4.38
CA TYR A 35 -10.69 4.02 3.58
C TYR A 35 -10.74 5.30 4.43
N TYR A 36 -9.65 6.07 4.43
CA TYR A 36 -9.51 7.31 5.21
C TYR A 36 -9.66 8.58 4.36
N GLY A 37 -9.87 8.45 3.06
CA GLY A 37 -9.89 9.59 2.12
C GLY A 37 -8.55 9.81 1.42
N GLY A 38 -8.58 10.57 0.35
CA GLY A 38 -7.39 10.95 -0.42
C GLY A 38 -6.61 9.78 -1.02
N GLY A 39 -7.23 8.61 -1.20
CA GLY A 39 -6.55 7.41 -1.71
C GLY A 39 -5.95 6.50 -0.63
N PHE A 40 -6.06 6.84 0.66
CA PHE A 40 -5.50 6.04 1.76
C PHE A 40 -6.44 4.92 2.22
N VAL A 41 -5.92 3.70 2.26
CA VAL A 41 -6.57 2.53 2.87
C VAL A 41 -5.64 1.95 3.91
N VAL A 42 -6.06 1.84 5.16
CA VAL A 42 -5.30 1.13 6.20
C VAL A 42 -5.88 -0.25 6.39
N HIS A 43 -5.03 -1.28 6.43
CA HIS A 43 -5.45 -2.66 6.69
C HIS A 43 -4.98 -3.13 8.06
N TYR A 44 -5.82 -3.94 8.70
CA TYR A 44 -5.72 -4.31 10.10
C TYR A 44 -5.64 -5.83 10.26
N SER A 45 -5.01 -6.28 11.34
CA SER A 45 -5.05 -7.66 11.79
C SER A 45 -5.93 -7.78 13.04
N PRO A 46 -6.66 -8.89 13.22
CA PRO A 46 -7.49 -9.11 14.41
C PRO A 46 -6.67 -9.20 15.70
N ARG A 47 -5.36 -9.48 15.60
CA ARG A 47 -4.42 -9.61 16.70
C ARG A 47 -3.03 -9.13 16.27
N ALA A 48 -2.26 -8.61 17.22
CA ALA A 48 -0.84 -8.39 17.05
C ALA A 48 -0.10 -9.72 17.04
N PHE A 49 0.86 -9.85 16.13
CA PHE A 49 1.59 -11.09 15.91
C PHE A 49 3.04 -10.85 15.50
N ARG A 50 3.89 -11.84 15.73
CA ARG A 50 5.24 -11.92 15.16
C ARG A 50 5.35 -13.18 14.32
N VAL A 51 6.24 -13.16 13.34
CA VAL A 51 6.55 -14.34 12.51
C VAL A 51 7.87 -14.92 12.99
N GLU A 52 7.83 -16.15 13.50
CA GLU A 52 8.99 -16.90 13.98
C GLU A 52 9.22 -18.09 13.05
N GLY A 53 10.12 -17.93 12.08
CA GLY A 53 10.31 -18.90 11.01
C GLY A 53 9.03 -19.03 10.16
N LEU A 54 8.40 -20.21 10.20
CA LEU A 54 7.13 -20.49 9.51
C LEU A 54 5.90 -20.26 10.40
N GLN A 55 6.08 -19.93 11.68
CA GLN A 55 4.99 -19.82 12.64
C GLN A 55 4.56 -18.36 12.83
N ARG A 56 3.25 -18.16 12.94
CA ARG A 56 2.65 -16.90 13.40
C ARG A 56 2.33 -17.03 14.88
N VAL A 57 2.95 -16.19 15.71
CA VAL A 57 2.72 -16.16 17.16
C VAL A 57 1.97 -14.90 17.52
N GLU A 58 0.74 -15.05 18.00
CA GLU A 58 -0.14 -13.95 18.39
C GLU A 58 0.03 -13.63 19.88
N TYR A 59 0.12 -12.35 20.22
CA TYR A 59 0.44 -11.92 21.59
C TYR A 59 -0.48 -10.83 22.15
N SER A 60 -1.48 -10.37 21.40
CA SER A 60 -2.51 -9.46 21.90
C SER A 60 -3.87 -10.13 22.05
N GLY A 61 -4.78 -9.46 22.77
CA GLY A 61 -6.21 -9.77 22.72
C GLY A 61 -6.83 -9.45 21.34
N PRO A 62 -8.04 -9.93 21.06
CA PRO A 62 -8.81 -9.58 19.86
C PRO A 62 -8.99 -8.07 19.73
N GLY A 63 -8.91 -7.54 18.50
CA GLY A 63 -9.09 -6.12 18.21
C GLY A 63 -8.79 -5.81 16.74
N GLU A 64 -8.48 -4.56 16.44
CA GLU A 64 -8.02 -4.14 15.11
C GLU A 64 -6.70 -3.41 15.24
N TYR A 65 -5.64 -4.05 14.75
CA TYR A 65 -4.26 -3.58 14.89
C TYR A 65 -3.69 -3.27 13.51
N ALA A 66 -3.31 -2.02 13.27
CA ALA A 66 -2.92 -1.56 11.95
C ALA A 66 -1.61 -2.22 11.49
N VAL A 67 -1.58 -2.84 10.32
CA VAL A 67 -0.40 -3.58 9.81
C VAL A 67 0.35 -2.78 8.77
N GLY A 68 -0.38 -2.00 7.99
CA GLY A 68 0.13 -1.22 6.88
C GLY A 68 -0.99 -0.52 6.16
N LEU A 69 -0.66 0.04 5.01
CA LEU A 69 -1.59 0.79 4.19
C LEU A 69 -1.34 0.60 2.71
N TYR A 70 -2.35 0.97 1.94
CA TYR A 70 -2.27 1.25 0.53
C TYR A 70 -2.53 2.75 0.30
N HIS A 71 -1.89 3.30 -0.73
CA HIS A 71 -2.23 4.61 -1.26
C HIS A 71 -2.22 4.60 -2.79
N PHE A 72 -3.32 5.04 -3.41
CA PHE A 72 -3.46 5.12 -4.86
C PHE A 72 -3.88 6.51 -5.30
N SER A 73 -3.31 6.96 -6.41
CA SER A 73 -3.57 8.30 -6.96
C SER A 73 -4.92 8.43 -7.67
N THR A 74 -5.61 7.32 -7.95
CA THR A 74 -6.91 7.31 -8.62
C THR A 74 -7.79 6.20 -8.03
N ALA A 75 -9.11 6.42 -8.06
CA ALA A 75 -10.09 5.42 -7.64
C ALA A 75 -10.03 4.15 -8.49
N ALA A 76 -9.77 4.29 -9.80
CA ALA A 76 -9.64 3.16 -10.71
C ALA A 76 -8.47 2.24 -10.35
N ALA A 77 -7.30 2.81 -10.04
CA ALA A 77 -6.12 2.04 -9.63
C ALA A 77 -6.37 1.34 -8.28
N LEU A 78 -6.96 2.04 -7.31
CA LEU A 78 -7.33 1.48 -6.01
C LEU A 78 -8.29 0.30 -6.15
N LYS A 79 -9.39 0.49 -6.89
CA LYS A 79 -10.41 -0.53 -7.14
C LYS A 79 -9.81 -1.75 -7.83
N THR A 80 -8.98 -1.52 -8.83
CA THR A 80 -8.32 -2.58 -9.60
C THR A 80 -7.34 -3.38 -8.75
N GLU A 81 -6.47 -2.70 -8.00
CA GLU A 81 -5.45 -3.36 -7.19
C GLU A 81 -6.06 -4.17 -6.05
N LEU A 82 -6.98 -3.55 -5.31
CA LEU A 82 -7.63 -4.22 -4.19
C LEU A 82 -8.71 -5.19 -4.65
N GLY A 83 -9.00 -5.27 -5.96
CA GLY A 83 -10.04 -6.13 -6.51
C GLY A 83 -11.38 -5.90 -5.82
N LEU A 84 -11.78 -4.63 -5.71
CA LEU A 84 -13.04 -4.24 -5.10
C LEU A 84 -14.16 -4.31 -6.14
N ASP A 85 -15.29 -4.88 -5.74
CA ASP A 85 -16.50 -4.89 -6.56
C ASP A 85 -17.16 -3.50 -6.54
N ASP A 86 -17.14 -2.85 -5.38
CA ASP A 86 -17.71 -1.54 -5.15
C ASP A 86 -16.72 -0.58 -4.47
N PHE A 87 -16.61 0.63 -5.00
CA PHE A 87 -15.78 1.71 -4.47
C PHE A 87 -16.22 3.04 -5.08
N GLU A 88 -16.97 3.83 -4.31
CA GLU A 88 -17.63 5.04 -4.80
C GLU A 88 -16.86 6.34 -4.52
N ALA A 89 -15.74 6.29 -3.81
CA ALA A 89 -14.99 7.50 -3.48
C ALA A 89 -14.25 8.06 -4.71
N ASP A 90 -14.45 9.35 -4.95
CA ASP A 90 -13.88 10.12 -6.07
C ASP A 90 -12.71 11.03 -5.65
N ASP A 91 -12.36 11.02 -4.36
CA ASP A 91 -11.27 11.82 -3.79
C ASP A 91 -9.85 11.21 -3.79
N PRO A 92 -9.55 9.99 -4.29
CA PRO A 92 -8.17 9.57 -4.48
C PRO A 92 -7.37 10.53 -5.35
N ALA A 93 -6.20 10.93 -4.86
CA ALA A 93 -5.34 11.90 -5.51
C ALA A 93 -3.86 11.57 -5.26
N PRO A 94 -2.95 11.99 -6.16
CA PRO A 94 -1.52 11.83 -5.92
C PRO A 94 -1.08 12.64 -4.69
N LEU A 95 -0.10 12.12 -3.97
CA LEU A 95 0.55 12.89 -2.89
C LEU A 95 1.35 14.04 -3.49
N GLU A 96 1.19 15.23 -2.91
CA GLU A 96 1.94 16.43 -3.31
C GLU A 96 3.44 16.35 -2.94
N GLY A 97 3.79 15.51 -1.95
CA GLY A 97 5.16 15.27 -1.51
C GLY A 97 5.69 13.90 -1.93
N GLY A 98 7.00 13.68 -1.73
CA GLY A 98 7.59 12.37 -2.01
C GLY A 98 7.24 11.29 -0.98
N ILE A 99 7.21 10.06 -1.48
CA ILE A 99 6.81 8.84 -0.78
C ILE A 99 8.00 8.31 0.03
N LEU A 100 9.09 7.95 -0.64
CA LEU A 100 10.36 7.55 -0.02
C LEU A 100 11.25 8.76 0.20
N ASP A 101 11.13 9.38 1.38
CA ASP A 101 11.95 10.51 1.85
C ASP A 101 12.10 11.63 0.82
N GLY A 102 11.01 11.94 0.11
CA GLY A 102 11.01 12.99 -0.92
C GLY A 102 11.55 12.57 -2.28
N THR A 103 12.20 11.40 -2.41
CA THR A 103 12.92 11.01 -3.63
C THR A 103 12.02 10.41 -4.70
N ILE A 104 11.08 9.54 -4.29
CA ILE A 104 10.11 8.90 -5.20
C ILE A 104 8.79 9.63 -5.10
N THR A 105 8.19 9.99 -6.24
CA THR A 105 6.91 10.71 -6.33
C THR A 105 5.99 10.05 -7.35
N TYR A 106 4.76 10.54 -7.46
CA TYR A 106 3.83 10.13 -8.52
C TYR A 106 4.29 10.50 -9.95
N SER A 107 5.29 11.37 -10.10
CA SER A 107 5.89 11.65 -11.41
C SER A 107 6.99 10.66 -11.78
N SER A 108 7.53 9.89 -10.82
CA SER A 108 8.57 8.91 -11.04
C SER A 108 8.08 7.77 -11.94
N THR A 109 8.89 7.42 -12.93
CA THR A 109 8.63 6.25 -13.78
C THR A 109 9.23 4.99 -13.17
N PHE A 110 8.79 3.83 -13.64
CA PHE A 110 9.39 2.55 -13.26
C PHE A 110 10.92 2.57 -13.43
N ASP A 111 11.42 3.13 -14.54
CA ASP A 111 12.87 3.20 -14.78
C ASP A 111 13.61 4.14 -13.83
N ASP A 112 12.97 5.23 -13.39
CA ASP A 112 13.54 6.14 -12.39
C ASP A 112 13.67 5.43 -11.03
N VAL A 113 12.62 4.74 -10.61
CA VAL A 113 12.60 3.99 -9.34
C VAL A 113 13.59 2.83 -9.38
N HIS A 114 13.64 2.08 -10.48
CA HIS A 114 14.60 0.99 -10.70
C HIS A 114 16.04 1.47 -10.53
N ARG A 115 16.43 2.54 -11.25
CA ARG A 115 17.79 3.09 -11.18
C ARG A 115 18.13 3.59 -9.77
N TRP A 116 17.19 4.24 -9.11
CA TRP A 116 17.35 4.67 -7.73
C TRP A 116 17.57 3.50 -6.77
N ALA A 117 16.78 2.42 -6.89
CA ALA A 117 16.86 1.27 -6.00
C ALA A 117 18.14 0.45 -6.19
N VAL A 118 18.54 0.18 -7.44
CA VAL A 118 19.78 -0.55 -7.75
C VAL A 118 21.02 0.21 -7.28
N GLY A 119 21.01 1.55 -7.35
CA GLY A 119 22.11 2.39 -6.88
C GLY A 119 22.32 2.40 -5.36
N ARG A 120 21.40 1.84 -4.56
CA ARG A 120 21.42 1.86 -3.10
C ARG A 120 21.74 0.52 -2.43
N LEU A 121 21.94 -0.56 -3.19
CA LEU A 121 22.20 -1.91 -2.66
C LEU A 121 21.19 -2.34 -1.59
N LEU A 122 19.90 -2.12 -1.85
CA LEU A 122 18.84 -2.46 -0.89
C LEU A 122 18.76 -3.98 -0.70
N GLU A 123 18.74 -4.45 0.55
CA GLU A 123 18.71 -5.88 0.90
C GLU A 123 17.46 -6.60 0.38
N HIS A 124 16.35 -5.88 0.22
CA HIS A 124 15.03 -6.42 -0.13
C HIS A 124 14.51 -5.91 -1.48
N TYR A 125 15.41 -5.67 -2.44
CA TYR A 125 15.03 -5.26 -3.78
C TYR A 125 14.49 -6.43 -4.62
N GLN A 126 13.28 -6.27 -5.14
CA GLN A 126 12.72 -7.18 -6.14
C GLN A 126 11.83 -6.40 -7.10
N GLU A 127 11.81 -6.78 -8.37
CA GLU A 127 10.87 -6.25 -9.35
C GLU A 127 10.12 -7.38 -10.06
N GLY A 128 8.94 -7.09 -10.59
CA GLY A 128 8.15 -8.10 -11.29
C GLY A 128 6.87 -7.57 -11.93
N GLU A 129 6.06 -8.52 -12.40
CA GLU A 129 4.75 -8.27 -13.01
C GLU A 129 3.70 -9.12 -12.29
N THR A 130 2.58 -8.51 -11.93
CA THR A 130 1.40 -9.21 -11.45
C THR A 130 0.42 -9.37 -12.58
N ARG A 131 -0.19 -10.56 -12.70
CA ARG A 131 -1.17 -10.87 -13.75
C ARG A 131 -2.43 -11.42 -13.12
N ARG A 132 -3.59 -11.07 -13.69
CA ARG A 132 -4.90 -11.56 -13.29
C ARG A 132 -5.56 -12.30 -14.44
N LEU A 133 -6.30 -13.36 -14.13
CA LEU A 133 -7.15 -14.05 -15.09
C LEU A 133 -8.44 -13.25 -15.29
N VAL A 134 -8.69 -12.79 -16.51
CA VAL A 134 -9.91 -12.06 -16.90
C VAL A 134 -10.47 -12.76 -18.13
N ASP A 135 -11.72 -13.27 -18.03
CA ASP A 135 -12.40 -14.00 -19.11
C ASP A 135 -11.55 -15.12 -19.74
N GLY A 136 -10.89 -15.91 -18.90
CA GLY A 136 -10.03 -17.02 -19.34
C GLY A 136 -8.67 -16.59 -19.91
N LYS A 137 -8.34 -15.30 -19.92
CA LYS A 137 -7.06 -14.77 -20.41
C LYS A 137 -6.23 -14.13 -19.30
N MET A 138 -4.96 -14.52 -19.20
CA MET A 138 -4.02 -13.84 -18.33
C MET A 138 -3.71 -12.44 -18.84
N THR A 139 -4.13 -11.44 -18.08
CA THR A 139 -3.96 -10.02 -18.38
C THR A 139 -3.01 -9.41 -17.35
N LEU A 140 -2.13 -8.52 -17.80
CA LEU A 140 -1.25 -7.78 -16.88
C LEU A 140 -2.13 -6.90 -15.98
N LEU A 141 -1.91 -6.99 -14.68
CA LEU A 141 -2.48 -6.09 -13.69
C LEU A 141 -1.58 -4.85 -13.57
N HIS A 142 -0.37 -5.06 -13.04
CA HIS A 142 0.62 -3.99 -12.86
C HIS A 142 2.05 -4.56 -12.92
N ARG A 143 3.03 -3.67 -13.04
CA ARG A 143 4.40 -3.93 -12.63
C ARG A 143 4.63 -3.47 -11.21
N PHE A 144 5.57 -4.09 -10.51
CA PHE A 144 5.92 -3.69 -9.16
C PHE A 144 7.43 -3.58 -8.95
N ILE A 145 7.80 -2.73 -8.01
CA ILE A 145 9.12 -2.71 -7.37
C ILE A 145 8.91 -2.81 -5.86
N MET A 146 9.56 -3.80 -5.24
CA MET A 146 9.72 -3.91 -3.79
C MET A 146 11.01 -3.22 -3.39
N CYS A 147 10.93 -2.38 -2.37
CA CYS A 147 12.09 -1.80 -1.73
C CYS A 147 11.78 -1.53 -0.25
N ASP A 148 12.51 -2.24 0.62
CA ASP A 148 12.34 -2.18 2.08
C ASP A 148 10.89 -2.46 2.50
N ALA A 149 10.22 -1.47 3.10
CA ALA A 149 8.83 -1.57 3.56
C ALA A 149 7.78 -1.24 2.48
N TYR A 150 8.22 -0.93 1.26
CA TYR A 150 7.35 -0.44 0.18
C TYR A 150 7.17 -1.47 -0.93
N TRP A 151 5.94 -1.51 -1.43
CA TRP A 151 5.57 -2.09 -2.70
C TRP A 151 5.04 -1.00 -3.60
N LEU A 152 5.74 -0.71 -4.69
CA LEU A 152 5.43 0.39 -5.61
C LEU A 152 4.76 -0.17 -6.87
N TYR A 153 3.58 0.31 -7.22
CA TYR A 153 2.76 -0.22 -8.32
C TYR A 153 2.75 0.70 -9.54
N PHE A 154 2.83 0.10 -10.72
CA PHE A 154 2.85 0.79 -12.01
C PHE A 154 1.87 0.13 -12.98
N ASP A 155 0.75 0.78 -13.28
CA ASP A 155 -0.32 0.22 -14.11
C ASP A 155 -0.02 0.39 -15.60
N GLY A 156 1.00 -0.32 -16.08
CA GLY A 156 1.40 -0.24 -17.47
C GLY A 156 2.62 -1.09 -17.81
N LYS A 157 2.69 -1.51 -19.08
CA LYS A 157 3.77 -2.36 -19.62
C LYS A 157 5.08 -1.61 -19.88
N SER A 158 5.04 -0.28 -19.96
CA SER A 158 6.22 0.51 -20.29
C SER A 158 7.12 0.69 -19.07
N ARG A 159 8.44 0.77 -19.28
CA ARG A 159 9.36 1.25 -18.22
C ARG A 159 9.20 2.75 -17.94
N ARG A 160 8.52 3.48 -18.83
CA ARG A 160 8.14 4.89 -18.63
C ARG A 160 6.80 5.07 -17.93
N THR A 161 6.11 3.98 -17.57
CA THR A 161 4.87 4.06 -16.79
C THR A 161 5.17 4.73 -15.46
N LYS A 162 4.34 5.71 -15.08
CA LYS A 162 4.45 6.42 -13.81
C LYS A 162 3.86 5.61 -12.67
N LEU A 163 4.28 5.92 -11.46
CA LEU A 163 3.74 5.29 -10.25
C LEU A 163 2.22 5.51 -10.16
N SER A 164 1.46 4.43 -9.93
CA SER A 164 0.01 4.46 -9.74
C SER A 164 -0.38 4.50 -8.27
N GLY A 165 0.40 3.82 -7.44
CA GLY A 165 0.18 3.70 -6.01
C GLY A 165 1.28 2.92 -5.31
N PHE A 166 1.10 2.71 -4.01
CA PHE A 166 2.01 1.89 -3.23
C PHE A 166 1.31 1.21 -2.05
N GLN A 167 1.87 0.10 -1.62
CA GLN A 167 1.67 -0.49 -0.31
C GLN A 167 2.85 -0.09 0.59
N PHE A 168 2.57 0.18 1.86
CA PHE A 168 3.58 0.43 2.88
C PHE A 168 3.28 -0.40 4.12
N THR A 169 4.26 -1.19 4.55
CA THR A 169 4.19 -1.96 5.80
C THR A 169 4.67 -1.09 6.96
N PHE A 170 3.89 -0.99 8.04
CA PHE A 170 4.32 -0.24 9.22
C PHE A 170 5.52 -0.89 9.89
N LYS A 171 6.40 -0.06 10.45
CA LYS A 171 7.60 -0.51 11.17
C LYS A 171 7.21 -1.05 12.53
N GLU A 172 7.94 -2.07 13.01
CA GLU A 172 7.79 -2.59 14.38
C GLU A 172 8.17 -1.56 15.46
#